data_AF-A0A484ZER8-F1
#
_entry.id   AF-A0A484ZER8-F1
#
_cell.length_a   1.000
_cell.length_b   1.000
_cell.length_c   1.000
_cell.angle_alpha   90.00
_cell.angle_beta   90.00
_cell.angle_gamma   90.00
#
_symmetry.space_group_name_H-M   'P 1'
#
loop_
_entity.id
_entity.type
_entity.pdbx_description
1 polymer ?
#
loop_
_entity_poly.entity_id
_entity_poly.type
_entity_poly.pdbx_seq_one_letter_code
_entity_poly.pdbx_strand_id
1 'polypeptide(L)'
;MTPQTQLTYSRVDFDDFRDPFGSEVSLQEGDSLRGRLGVSLDKDIVWRAEDGTTRRSHVYGNVDVYNEFMNGTKTHVSGVDFSTLDKRQSVGVGVGGTHEWQNGRYAVYGNVNLISATHNVSDNYSIGGTIGVRVGW
;
A
#
# COMPACT_ATOMS: atom_id res chain seq x y z
N MET A 1 5.00 18.00 -8.87
CA MET A 1 4.98 16.69 -9.52
C MET A 1 6.23 15.96 -9.08
N THR A 2 6.08 14.76 -8.54
CA THR A 2 7.17 14.05 -7.87
C THR A 2 7.22 12.59 -8.37
N PRO A 3 8.33 12.14 -8.99
CA PRO A 3 8.50 10.73 -9.37
C PRO A 3 8.82 9.87 -8.15
N GLN A 4 8.32 8.63 -8.13
CA GLN A 4 8.46 7.69 -7.03
C GLN A 4 8.82 6.29 -7.55
N THR A 5 9.79 5.65 -6.91
CA THR A 5 10.21 4.27 -7.20
C THR A 5 10.41 3.51 -5.91
N GLN A 6 9.90 2.28 -5.84
CA GLN A 6 10.06 1.40 -4.68
C GLN A 6 10.28 -0.04 -5.15
N LEU A 7 11.15 -0.76 -4.45
CA LEU A 7 11.34 -2.20 -4.59
C LEU A 7 11.18 -2.84 -3.21
N THR A 8 10.33 -3.85 -3.10
CA THR A 8 10.05 -4.55 -1.84
C THR A 8 10.30 -6.03 -2.02
N TYR A 9 11.13 -6.61 -1.16
CA TYR A 9 11.31 -8.05 -1.04
C TYR A 9 10.68 -8.52 0.26
N SER A 10 9.89 -9.58 0.18
CA SER A 10 9.22 -10.20 1.32
C SER A 10 9.43 -11.70 1.26
N ARG A 11 9.80 -12.30 2.40
CA ARG A 11 9.83 -13.74 2.61
C ARG A 11 8.96 -14.05 3.81
N VAL A 12 8.09 -15.04 3.66
CA VAL A 12 7.30 -15.61 4.76
C VAL A 12 7.76 -17.04 4.93
N ASP A 13 8.10 -17.43 6.15
CA ASP A 13 8.44 -18.80 6.53
C ASP A 13 7.49 -19.21 7.68
N PHE A 14 6.84 -20.38 7.57
CA PHE A 14 6.12 -21.00 8.69
C PHE A 14 6.37 -22.51 8.71
N ASP A 15 6.40 -23.09 9.92
CA ASP A 15 6.53 -24.53 10.11
C ASP A 15 5.24 -25.26 9.74
N ASP A 16 5.35 -26.47 9.18
CA ASP A 16 4.20 -27.29 8.80
C ASP A 16 3.26 -27.52 9.98
N PHE A 17 1.98 -27.21 9.81
CA PHE A 17 0.97 -27.45 10.84
C PHE A 17 -0.22 -28.23 10.28
N ARG A 18 -0.82 -29.07 11.14
CA ARG A 18 -2.10 -29.69 10.84
C ARG A 18 -3.23 -28.78 11.28
N ASP A 19 -4.19 -28.55 10.38
CA ASP A 19 -5.44 -27.91 10.77
C ASP A 19 -6.25 -28.81 11.75
N PRO A 20 -7.28 -28.27 12.44
CA PRO A 20 -8.12 -29.05 13.34
C PRO A 20 -8.92 -30.18 12.66
N PHE A 21 -8.96 -30.22 11.33
CA PHE A 21 -9.66 -31.21 10.51
C PHE A 21 -8.69 -32.27 9.93
N GLY A 22 -7.40 -32.20 10.25
CA GLY A 22 -6.37 -33.17 9.86
C GLY A 22 -5.64 -32.88 8.55
N SER A 23 -5.87 -31.72 7.92
CA SER A 23 -5.17 -31.32 6.69
C SER A 23 -3.78 -30.79 7.01
N GLU A 24 -2.76 -31.25 6.28
CA GLU A 24 -1.39 -30.75 6.37
C GLU A 24 -1.29 -29.42 5.60
N VAL A 25 -0.93 -28.35 6.31
CA VAL A 25 -0.67 -27.03 5.73
C VAL A 25 0.84 -26.84 5.71
N SER A 26 1.44 -26.97 4.52
CA SER A 26 2.85 -26.70 4.28
C SER A 26 3.03 -25.48 3.37
N LEU A 27 3.98 -24.62 3.72
CA LEU A 27 4.35 -23.47 2.88
C LEU A 27 5.29 -23.95 1.77
N GLN A 28 4.88 -23.83 0.51
CA GLN A 28 5.69 -24.34 -0.60
C GLN A 28 6.76 -23.32 -1.08
N GLU A 29 6.43 -22.03 -1.13
CA GLU A 29 7.33 -20.94 -1.53
C GLU A 29 6.74 -19.59 -1.05
N GLY A 30 7.48 -18.84 -0.21
CA GLY A 30 7.02 -17.62 0.47
C GLY A 30 7.61 -16.30 -0.05
N ASP A 31 8.42 -16.35 -1.11
CA ASP A 31 9.20 -15.21 -1.60
C ASP A 31 8.40 -14.34 -2.60
N SER A 32 8.43 -13.02 -2.39
CA SER A 32 7.85 -12.01 -3.29
C SER A 32 8.87 -10.89 -3.52
N LEU A 33 9.01 -10.47 -4.78
CA LEU A 33 9.80 -9.30 -5.17
C LEU A 33 8.91 -8.38 -5.99
N ARG A 34 8.43 -7.32 -5.35
CA ARG A 34 7.49 -6.38 -5.94
C ARG A 34 8.15 -5.04 -6.22
N GLY A 35 8.12 -4.63 -7.49
CA GLY A 35 8.47 -3.27 -7.93
C GLY A 35 7.25 -2.36 -7.99
N ARG A 36 7.45 -1.07 -7.72
CA ARG A 36 6.48 0.01 -7.89
C ARG A 36 7.16 1.20 -8.56
N LEU A 37 6.52 1.73 -9.60
CA LEU A 37 6.87 2.97 -10.26
C LEU A 37 5.66 3.88 -10.25
N GLY A 38 5.82 5.13 -9.86
CA GLY A 38 4.71 6.07 -9.73
C GLY A 38 5.09 7.52 -9.90
N VAL A 39 4.05 8.34 -10.01
CA VAL A 39 4.16 9.80 -10.06
C VAL A 39 3.06 10.41 -9.21
N SER A 40 3.40 11.44 -8.42
CA SER A 40 2.44 12.23 -7.67
C SER A 40 2.34 13.67 -8.19
N LEU A 41 1.18 14.27 -8.00
CA LEU A 41 0.94 15.70 -8.09
C LEU A 41 0.60 16.20 -6.69
N ASP A 42 1.31 17.23 -6.27
CA ASP A 42 1.34 17.70 -4.89
C ASP A 42 0.99 19.19 -4.85
N LYS A 43 0.27 19.62 -3.81
CA LYS A 43 -0.03 21.02 -3.55
C LYS A 43 0.10 21.36 -2.08
N ASP A 44 1.04 22.26 -1.80
CA ASP A 44 1.26 22.84 -0.49
C ASP A 44 0.55 24.19 -0.33
N ILE A 45 -0.08 24.38 0.81
CA ILE A 45 -0.76 25.61 1.21
C ILE A 45 -0.25 25.97 2.60
N VAL A 46 0.45 27.10 2.71
CA VAL A 46 0.98 27.59 3.99
C VAL A 46 0.38 28.96 4.26
N TRP A 47 -0.12 29.17 5.47
CA TRP A 47 -0.68 30.45 5.88
C TRP A 47 -0.44 30.72 7.36
N ARG A 48 -0.57 31.99 7.75
CA ARG A 48 -0.54 32.41 9.15
C ARG A 48 -1.97 32.53 9.67
N ALA A 49 -2.27 31.86 10.77
CA ALA A 49 -3.58 31.91 11.41
C ALA A 49 -3.73 33.16 12.29
N GLU A 50 -4.97 33.46 12.71
CA GLU A 50 -5.29 34.62 13.56
C GLU A 50 -4.58 34.57 14.91
N ASP A 51 -4.34 33.37 15.43
CA ASP A 51 -3.54 33.09 16.63
C ASP A 51 -2.02 33.35 16.44
N GLY A 52 -1.60 33.82 15.27
CA GLY A 52 -0.22 34.11 14.92
C GLY A 52 0.63 32.87 14.61
N THR A 53 0.07 31.66 14.66
CA THR A 53 0.79 30.43 14.33
C THR A 53 0.74 30.14 12.84
N THR A 54 1.74 29.40 12.35
CA THR A 54 1.77 28.90 10.98
C THR A 54 0.94 27.62 10.89
N ARG A 55 0.09 27.55 9.86
CA ARG A 55 -0.63 26.36 9.43
C ARG A 55 -0.15 25.95 8.05
N ARG A 56 -0.13 24.63 7.81
CA ARG A 56 0.29 24.05 6.54
C ARG A 56 -0.64 22.91 6.18
N SER A 57 -1.15 22.92 4.96
CA SER A 57 -1.84 21.79 4.35
C SER A 57 -1.03 21.31 3.17
N HIS A 58 -0.90 19.99 3.05
CA HIS A 58 -0.32 19.32 1.91
C HIS A 58 -1.36 18.34 1.38
N VAL A 59 -1.65 18.40 0.09
CA VAL A 59 -2.53 17.43 -0.58
C VAL A 59 -1.82 16.86 -1.80
N TYR A 60 -2.03 15.58 -2.06
CA TYR A 60 -1.44 14.92 -3.21
C TYR A 60 -2.39 13.90 -3.82
N GLY A 61 -2.17 13.62 -5.10
CA GLY A 61 -2.73 12.49 -5.81
C GLY A 61 -1.63 11.77 -6.59
N ASN A 62 -1.70 10.45 -6.67
CA ASN A 62 -0.67 9.64 -7.32
C ASN A 62 -1.27 8.56 -8.22
N VAL A 63 -0.48 8.17 -9.22
CA VAL A 63 -0.73 7.01 -10.07
C VAL A 63 0.53 6.13 -10.03
N ASP A 64 0.31 4.83 -9.88
CA ASP A 64 1.37 3.83 -9.74
C ASP A 64 1.14 2.63 -10.65
N VAL A 65 2.24 2.01 -11.07
CA VAL A 65 2.27 0.70 -11.71
C VAL A 65 3.10 -0.22 -10.82
N TYR A 66 2.60 -1.43 -10.60
CA TYR A 66 3.25 -2.47 -9.80
C TYR A 66 3.59 -3.65 -10.68
N ASN A 67 4.72 -4.28 -10.41
CA ASN A 67 5.11 -5.55 -11.03
C ASN A 67 5.62 -6.54 -9.97
N GLU A 68 5.10 -7.76 -9.97
CA GLU A 68 5.61 -8.89 -9.18
C GLU A 68 6.58 -9.71 -10.05
N PHE A 69 7.85 -9.72 -9.65
CA PHE A 69 8.93 -10.38 -10.41
C PHE A 69 9.08 -11.86 -10.07
N MET A 70 8.60 -12.31 -8.89
CA MET A 70 8.65 -13.71 -8.44
C MET A 70 7.27 -14.38 -8.56
N ASN A 71 7.10 -15.58 -7.98
CA ASN A 71 5.84 -16.34 -8.03
C ASN A 71 4.81 -15.95 -6.96
N GLY A 72 5.16 -15.03 -6.05
CA GLY A 72 4.33 -14.64 -4.91
C GLY A 72 4.23 -15.73 -3.83
N THR A 73 3.70 -15.37 -2.66
CA THR A 73 3.46 -16.32 -1.56
C THR A 73 2.36 -17.32 -1.96
N LYS A 74 2.70 -18.60 -2.13
CA LYS A 74 1.74 -19.68 -2.36
C LYS A 74 1.34 -20.32 -1.03
N THR A 75 0.05 -20.35 -0.72
CA THR A 75 -0.49 -21.11 0.42
C THR A 75 -1.30 -22.29 -0.11
N HIS A 76 -0.83 -23.52 0.14
CA HIS A 76 -1.57 -24.73 -0.19
C HIS A 76 -2.48 -25.09 0.99
N VAL A 77 -3.79 -25.05 0.81
CA VAL A 77 -4.76 -25.58 1.78
C VAL A 77 -5.56 -26.66 1.08
N SER A 78 -5.24 -27.92 1.42
CA SER A 78 -6.05 -29.10 1.09
C SER A 78 -6.47 -29.24 -0.39
N GLY A 79 -5.52 -29.23 -1.32
CA GLY A 79 -5.75 -29.63 -2.72
C GLY A 79 -6.46 -28.61 -3.61
N VAL A 80 -6.68 -27.39 -3.15
CA VAL A 80 -7.13 -26.27 -3.99
C VAL A 80 -5.96 -25.31 -4.17
N ASP A 81 -5.41 -25.28 -5.38
CA ASP A 81 -4.38 -24.31 -5.75
C ASP A 81 -5.01 -22.92 -5.82
N PHE A 82 -4.82 -22.10 -4.77
CA PHE A 82 -4.98 -20.65 -4.91
C PHE A 82 -3.78 -20.10 -5.68
N SER A 83 -3.80 -20.28 -6.99
CA SER A 83 -2.79 -19.72 -7.88
C SER A 83 -2.97 -18.20 -8.00
N THR A 84 -2.21 -17.42 -7.24
CA THR A 84 -2.04 -15.97 -7.50
C THR A 84 -1.13 -15.72 -8.73
N LEU A 85 -1.09 -16.65 -9.68
CA LEU A 85 -0.18 -16.66 -10.84
C LEU A 85 -0.53 -15.59 -11.88
N ASP A 86 -1.76 -15.07 -11.89
CA ASP A 86 -2.28 -14.15 -12.91
C ASP A 86 -2.21 -12.65 -12.55
N LYS A 87 -1.41 -12.29 -11.53
CA LYS A 87 -1.35 -10.90 -11.00
C LYS A 87 0.03 -10.25 -11.13
N ARG A 88 0.78 -10.55 -12.21
CA ARG A 88 2.13 -10.00 -12.40
C ARG A 88 2.16 -8.47 -12.50
N GLN A 89 1.10 -7.83 -12.98
CA GLN A 89 1.02 -6.37 -13.13
C GLN A 89 -0.28 -5.80 -12.57
N SER A 90 -0.19 -4.62 -11.94
CA SER A 90 -1.34 -3.90 -11.40
C SER A 90 -1.13 -2.40 -11.54
N VAL A 91 -2.23 -1.66 -11.60
CA VAL A 91 -2.22 -0.19 -11.59
C VAL A 91 -2.91 0.29 -10.33
N GLY A 92 -2.36 1.33 -9.70
CA GLY A 92 -2.94 1.96 -8.54
C GLY A 92 -3.15 3.45 -8.73
N VAL A 93 -4.18 3.97 -8.07
CA VAL A 93 -4.41 5.41 -7.90
C VAL A 93 -4.58 5.70 -6.42
N GLY A 94 -4.08 6.84 -5.98
CA GLY A 94 -4.17 7.25 -4.58
C GLY A 94 -4.37 8.75 -4.43
N VAL A 95 -4.98 9.14 -3.33
CA VAL A 95 -5.07 10.53 -2.89
C VAL A 95 -4.80 10.58 -1.39
N GLY A 96 -4.17 11.66 -0.95
CA GLY A 96 -3.90 11.85 0.46
C GLY A 96 -3.62 13.29 0.80
N GLY A 97 -3.53 13.55 2.09
CA GLY A 97 -3.21 14.87 2.57
C GLY A 97 -2.86 14.90 4.04
N THR A 98 -2.24 16.00 4.44
CA THR A 98 -1.84 16.32 5.80
C THR A 98 -2.27 17.75 6.10
N HIS A 99 -2.78 17.98 7.30
CA HIS A 99 -3.03 19.31 7.83
C HIS A 99 -2.27 19.48 9.15
N GLU A 100 -1.44 20.52 9.22
CA GLU A 100 -0.59 20.86 10.35
C GLU A 100 -0.99 22.23 10.92
N TRP A 101 -1.03 22.34 12.25
CA TRP A 101 -1.32 23.59 12.97
C TRP A 101 -0.41 23.77 14.18
N GLN A 102 -0.50 24.95 14.82
CA GLN A 102 0.38 25.37 15.93
C GLN A 102 1.86 25.27 15.57
N ASN A 103 2.28 25.89 14.46
CA ASN A 103 3.66 25.85 13.97
C ASN A 103 4.17 24.41 13.73
N GLY A 104 3.28 23.48 13.35
CA GLY A 104 3.62 22.08 13.10
C GLY A 104 3.61 21.18 14.33
N ARG A 105 3.21 21.69 15.51
CA ARG A 105 3.10 20.88 16.73
C ARG A 105 2.09 19.75 16.61
N TYR A 106 1.01 19.99 15.86
CA TYR A 106 -0.05 19.01 15.66
C TYR A 106 -0.28 18.79 14.18
N ALA A 107 -0.50 17.54 13.79
CA ALA A 107 -0.90 17.18 12.44
C ALA A 107 -1.93 16.06 12.42
N VAL A 108 -2.83 16.11 11.45
CA VAL A 108 -3.68 14.99 11.04
C VAL A 108 -3.36 14.67 9.59
N TYR A 109 -3.31 13.40 9.25
CA TYR A 109 -3.06 12.95 7.89
C TYR A 109 -3.91 11.74 7.55
N GLY A 110 -4.14 11.55 6.26
CA GLY A 110 -4.80 10.36 5.76
C GLY A 110 -4.62 10.19 4.27
N ASN A 111 -4.82 8.97 3.81
CA ASN A 111 -4.76 8.60 2.41
C ASN A 111 -5.76 7.48 2.11
N VAL A 112 -6.16 7.40 0.85
CA VAL A 112 -6.95 6.31 0.29
C VAL A 112 -6.30 5.90 -1.03
N ASN A 113 -6.23 4.60 -1.28
CA ASN A 113 -5.69 4.03 -2.50
C ASN A 113 -6.57 2.91 -3.04
N LEU A 114 -6.66 2.84 -4.36
CA LEU A 114 -7.29 1.76 -5.11
C LEU A 114 -6.22 1.12 -5.99
N ILE A 115 -6.11 -0.20 -5.97
CA ILE A 115 -5.20 -0.97 -6.82
C ILE A 115 -6.03 -2.01 -7.58
N SER A 116 -5.84 -2.08 -8.90
CA SER A 116 -6.50 -3.05 -9.78
C SER A 116 -5.48 -3.85 -10.58
N ALA A 117 -5.73 -5.15 -10.74
CA ALA A 117 -4.97 -5.97 -11.69
C ALA A 117 -5.24 -5.51 -13.13
N THR A 118 -4.25 -5.65 -14.02
CA THR A 118 -4.40 -5.27 -15.44
C THR A 118 -5.07 -6.34 -16.29
N HIS A 119 -4.92 -7.63 -15.93
CA HIS A 119 -5.74 -8.73 -16.44
C HIS A 119 -6.87 -9.02 -15.45
N ASN A 120 -8.12 -9.06 -15.91
CA ASN A 120 -9.35 -9.25 -15.12
C ASN A 120 -9.62 -8.15 -14.06
N VAL A 121 -9.76 -6.91 -14.53
CA VAL A 121 -10.16 -5.72 -13.75
C VAL A 121 -11.48 -5.91 -12.98
N SER A 122 -12.41 -6.74 -13.48
CA SER A 122 -13.75 -6.95 -12.89
C SER A 122 -13.71 -7.58 -11.51
N ASP A 123 -12.79 -8.51 -11.27
CA ASP A 123 -12.88 -9.43 -10.11
C ASP A 123 -11.68 -9.31 -9.16
N ASN A 124 -10.71 -8.42 -9.47
CA ASN A 124 -9.43 -8.33 -8.74
C ASN A 124 -9.00 -6.88 -8.48
N TYR A 125 -9.61 -6.25 -7.47
CA TYR A 125 -9.21 -4.94 -6.96
C TYR A 125 -9.01 -4.98 -5.44
N SER A 126 -8.17 -4.08 -4.92
CA SER A 126 -8.01 -3.84 -3.49
C SER A 126 -8.16 -2.35 -3.18
N ILE A 127 -8.82 -2.07 -2.06
CA ILE A 127 -8.96 -0.72 -1.51
C ILE A 127 -8.23 -0.71 -0.17
N GLY A 128 -7.45 0.33 0.04
CA GLY A 128 -6.74 0.58 1.29
C GLY A 128 -6.84 2.05 1.68
N GLY A 129 -6.68 2.33 2.96
CA GLY A 129 -6.61 3.68 3.45
C GLY A 129 -6.04 3.73 4.85
N THR A 130 -5.46 4.87 5.19
CA THR A 130 -4.86 5.12 6.51
C THR A 130 -5.34 6.49 6.99
N ILE A 131 -5.55 6.60 8.30
CA ILE A 131 -5.74 7.87 8.99
C ILE A 131 -4.82 7.89 10.21
N GLY A 132 -4.23 9.03 10.50
CA GLY A 132 -3.28 9.16 11.60
C GLY A 132 -3.20 10.58 12.14
N VAL A 133 -2.64 10.68 13.35
CA VAL A 133 -2.35 11.93 14.04
C VAL A 133 -0.90 11.95 14.46
N ARG A 134 -0.28 13.13 14.45
CA ARG A 134 1.10 13.34 14.90
C ARG A 134 1.17 14.52 15.86
N VAL A 135 1.92 14.36 16.94
CA VAL A 135 2.19 15.40 17.94
C VAL A 135 3.70 15.52 18.11
N GLY A 136 4.25 16.72 17.85
CA GLY A 136 5.65 17.04 18.12
C GLY A 136 5.83 17.64 19.53
N TRP A 137 6.96 17.34 20.17
CA TRP A 137 7.37 17.88 21.46
C TRP A 137 8.64 18.74 21.32
#